data_AF-A0A6A6IQC5-F1
#
_entry.id   AF-A0A6A6IQC5-F1
#
_cell.length_a   1.000
_cell.length_b   1.000
_cell.length_c   1.000
_cell.angle_alpha   90.00
_cell.angle_beta   90.00
_cell.angle_gamma   90.00
#
_symmetry.space_group_name_H-M   'P 1'
#
loop_
_entity.id
_entity.type
_entity.pdbx_description
1 polymer ?
#
loop_
_entity_poly.entity_id
_entity_poly.type
_entity_poly.pdbx_seq_one_letter_code
_entity_poly.pdbx_strand_id
1 'polypeptide(L)'
;MLNGYGMKHFQALIDCDRDHGPLMRVISSCAASCRSVPHYRSGGSTAALIENLVDKLSSRLPGVTISRDIAEICLDEGLNPPLSGYVGRLFLYVGLTCSTRHIPGPWYTRFTHLRLKRAVYGPIVRLSPYEVGVSDLSAFKEIHRIGTKYLKSTWYQRLANFPKAGHDPRRKLLSGSFSRTYLVNNWESIVREKALLCVSKIKKDAMRNTADVYNWWMLLASDVSAHLAFGESFGMLETGQANQFIRVLKKLTMGAGIMVEMPLLRLLRFVPIPAVQEMFNANNYILKGAGRAVQMARSRSGENNIFAKVIEDCEKEGDGHIDDMDVRIEAMNVIIAGTDTTGVTLTYLTWAVLQRLELQAALEAESAGLKDNFTENDLINLLLLNAVIEEIHRLHGVAPSSLPRVVPPGGSTLGGKFVPEGTTVSTQAYTFHRDPSIWSDPLTFNPSRWIGTKESPAEASSADAKTAFHPFGVGARSCVGIQLAPMELRYAVAFFFRECKGVQLARSTTPESMAFENFFLIAPKSHRCEITFDDAEE
;
A
#
# COMPACT_ATOMS: atom_id res chain seq x y z
N MET A 1 18.15 -36.87 29.15
CA MET A 1 16.85 -37.51 28.91
C MET A 1 15.81 -36.43 28.67
N LEU A 2 15.35 -36.27 27.43
CA LEU A 2 14.01 -35.77 27.09
C LEU A 2 13.83 -36.11 25.60
N ASN A 3 13.42 -37.36 25.40
CA ASN A 3 12.93 -37.87 24.13
C ASN A 3 11.53 -37.31 23.88
N GLY A 4 11.27 -36.98 22.62
CA GLY A 4 9.95 -37.08 22.00
C GLY A 4 9.00 -35.93 22.27
N TYR A 5 8.97 -34.94 21.36
CA TYR A 5 7.75 -34.27 20.89
C TYR A 5 8.05 -33.45 19.61
N GLY A 6 8.64 -34.11 18.63
CA GLY A 6 9.09 -33.50 17.37
C GLY A 6 8.68 -34.30 16.14
N MET A 7 7.44 -34.79 16.06
CA MET A 7 6.96 -35.54 14.88
C MET A 7 5.46 -35.33 14.55
N LYS A 8 4.90 -34.14 14.82
CA LYS A 8 3.57 -33.77 14.29
C LYS A 8 3.49 -32.37 13.67
N HIS A 9 4.61 -31.65 13.51
CA HIS A 9 4.62 -30.30 12.91
C HIS A 9 5.37 -30.20 11.58
N PHE A 10 5.93 -31.31 11.07
CA PHE A 10 6.65 -31.31 9.79
C PHE A 10 5.77 -31.56 8.56
N GLN A 11 4.53 -32.04 8.73
CA GLN A 11 3.61 -32.26 7.61
C GLN A 11 2.96 -30.96 7.11
N ALA A 12 2.75 -29.97 7.98
CA ALA A 12 2.10 -28.71 7.62
C ALA A 12 3.00 -27.76 6.79
N LEU A 13 4.32 -27.98 6.79
CA LEU A 13 5.28 -27.26 5.95
C LEU A 13 5.36 -27.83 4.52
N ILE A 14 4.95 -29.09 4.33
CA ILE A 14 4.86 -29.75 3.02
C ILE A 14 3.52 -29.45 2.33
N ASP A 15 2.47 -29.13 3.08
CA ASP A 15 1.14 -28.86 2.52
C ASP A 15 0.91 -27.40 2.07
N CYS A 16 1.95 -26.54 2.15
CA CYS A 16 1.89 -25.14 1.71
C CYS A 16 2.50 -24.91 0.31
N ASP A 17 2.37 -25.90 -0.58
CA ASP A 17 2.84 -25.81 -1.97
C ASP A 17 1.76 -26.32 -2.92
N ARG A 18 0.77 -25.45 -3.20
CA ARG A 18 -0.39 -25.81 -4.03
C ARG A 18 -0.12 -25.73 -5.54
N ASP A 19 1.07 -25.28 -5.96
CA ASP A 19 1.42 -25.17 -7.37
C ASP A 19 2.68 -25.97 -7.79
N HIS A 20 3.56 -26.43 -6.87
CA HIS A 20 4.75 -27.24 -7.23
C HIS A 20 4.84 -28.63 -6.54
N GLY A 21 3.89 -28.96 -5.66
CA GLY A 21 3.80 -30.26 -4.98
C GLY A 21 3.82 -31.54 -5.86
N PRO A 22 3.29 -31.56 -7.10
CA PRO A 22 3.34 -32.75 -7.95
C PRO A 22 4.76 -33.09 -8.45
N LEU A 23 5.57 -32.06 -8.76
CA LEU A 23 6.87 -32.24 -9.40
C LEU A 23 7.87 -32.93 -8.46
N MET A 24 7.95 -32.47 -7.22
CA MET A 24 8.86 -33.04 -6.22
C MET A 24 8.49 -34.46 -5.81
N ARG A 25 7.18 -34.81 -5.80
CA ARG A 25 6.72 -36.19 -5.58
C ARG A 25 7.09 -37.12 -6.73
N VAL A 26 6.98 -36.64 -7.98
CA VAL A 26 7.39 -37.41 -9.17
C VAL A 26 8.90 -37.64 -9.19
N ILE A 27 9.69 -36.60 -8.88
CA ILE A 27 11.16 -36.70 -8.81
C ILE A 27 11.59 -37.69 -7.72
N SER A 28 11.05 -37.56 -6.51
CA SER A 28 11.36 -38.45 -5.38
C SER A 28 10.96 -39.91 -5.66
N SER A 29 9.78 -40.13 -6.26
CA SER A 29 9.31 -41.47 -6.63
C SER A 29 10.19 -42.14 -7.72
N CYS A 30 10.59 -41.39 -8.75
CA CYS A 30 11.47 -41.92 -9.80
C CYS A 30 12.88 -42.22 -9.26
N ALA A 31 13.44 -41.34 -8.43
CA ALA A 31 14.75 -41.53 -7.83
C ALA A 31 14.79 -42.73 -6.86
N ALA A 32 13.71 -42.96 -6.10
CA ALA A 32 13.58 -44.13 -5.22
C ALA A 32 13.46 -45.44 -6.03
N SER A 33 12.71 -45.43 -7.13
CA SER A 33 12.57 -46.58 -8.04
C SER A 33 13.88 -46.94 -8.75
N CYS A 34 14.72 -45.98 -9.10
CA CYS A 34 16.04 -46.27 -9.69
C CYS A 34 17.02 -46.86 -8.66
N ARG A 35 16.88 -46.51 -7.37
CA ARG A 35 17.71 -47.04 -6.28
C ARG A 35 17.32 -48.45 -5.81
N SER A 36 16.12 -48.92 -6.13
CA SER A 36 15.67 -50.28 -5.79
C SER A 36 16.06 -51.35 -6.82
N VAL A 37 16.73 -50.98 -7.91
CA VAL A 37 17.21 -51.93 -8.93
C VAL A 37 18.42 -52.71 -8.37
N PRO A 38 18.44 -54.06 -8.44
CA PRO A 38 19.47 -54.90 -7.80
C PRO A 38 20.92 -54.56 -8.18
N HIS A 39 21.13 -53.95 -9.35
CA HIS A 39 22.43 -53.52 -9.85
C HIS A 39 23.13 -52.44 -9.01
N TYR A 40 22.42 -51.75 -8.11
CA TYR A 40 23.01 -50.75 -7.21
C TYR A 40 23.79 -51.40 -6.05
N ARG A 41 23.36 -52.57 -5.56
CA ARG A 41 24.05 -53.26 -4.45
C ARG A 41 25.33 -53.99 -4.87
N SER A 42 25.61 -54.09 -6.17
CA SER A 42 26.75 -54.83 -6.73
C SER A 42 27.73 -53.96 -7.55
N GLY A 43 27.62 -52.62 -7.50
CA GLY A 43 28.61 -51.72 -8.10
C GLY A 43 28.45 -51.47 -9.62
N GLY A 44 27.22 -51.43 -10.15
CA GLY A 44 26.98 -51.01 -11.53
C GLY A 44 27.37 -49.54 -11.81
N SER A 45 27.75 -49.25 -13.07
CA SER A 45 28.17 -47.91 -13.52
C SER A 45 27.10 -46.83 -13.30
N THR A 46 27.48 -45.75 -12.60
CA THR A 46 26.67 -44.56 -12.30
C THR A 46 26.01 -43.97 -13.55
N ALA A 47 26.68 -44.07 -14.71
CA ALA A 47 26.22 -43.53 -15.98
C ALA A 47 24.91 -44.18 -16.49
N ALA A 48 24.73 -45.48 -16.29
CA ALA A 48 23.53 -46.19 -16.73
C ALA A 48 22.30 -45.87 -15.86
N LEU A 49 22.56 -45.50 -14.60
CA LEU A 49 21.52 -45.17 -13.62
C LEU A 49 20.99 -43.75 -13.83
N ILE A 50 21.88 -42.84 -14.23
CA ILE A 50 21.56 -41.48 -14.66
C ILE A 50 20.69 -41.52 -15.92
N GLU A 51 21.07 -42.31 -16.93
CA GLU A 51 20.29 -42.44 -18.16
C GLU A 51 18.90 -43.03 -17.90
N ASN A 52 18.79 -44.06 -17.05
CA ASN A 52 17.50 -44.64 -16.65
C ASN A 52 16.61 -43.65 -15.87
N LEU A 53 17.20 -42.80 -15.03
CA LEU A 53 16.47 -41.76 -14.30
C LEU A 53 16.01 -40.64 -15.24
N VAL A 54 16.86 -40.21 -16.18
CA VAL A 54 16.51 -39.23 -17.22
C VAL A 54 15.33 -39.74 -18.06
N ASP A 55 15.36 -41.01 -18.48
CA ASP A 55 14.25 -41.62 -19.27
C ASP A 55 12.95 -41.72 -18.47
N LYS A 56 13.01 -42.12 -17.20
CA LYS A 56 11.82 -42.20 -16.32
C LYS A 56 11.22 -40.83 -16.00
N LEU A 57 12.05 -39.81 -15.84
CA LEU A 57 11.56 -38.46 -15.59
C LEU A 57 11.02 -37.82 -16.88
N SER A 58 11.68 -38.05 -18.02
CA SER A 58 11.23 -37.53 -19.33
C SER A 58 9.90 -38.15 -19.78
N SER A 59 9.66 -39.42 -19.46
CA SER A 59 8.38 -40.11 -19.74
C SER A 59 7.22 -39.68 -18.82
N ARG A 60 7.51 -39.21 -17.60
CA ARG A 60 6.49 -38.74 -16.64
C ARG A 60 6.27 -37.23 -16.67
N LEU A 61 7.17 -36.47 -17.31
CA LEU A 61 7.11 -35.02 -17.45
C LEU A 61 7.29 -34.63 -18.94
N PRO A 62 6.32 -34.97 -19.81
CA PRO A 62 6.42 -34.67 -21.24
C PRO A 62 6.53 -33.15 -21.46
N GLY A 63 7.57 -32.72 -22.19
CA GLY A 63 7.85 -31.31 -22.50
C GLY A 63 8.95 -30.65 -21.64
N VAL A 64 9.50 -31.34 -20.64
CA VAL A 64 10.62 -30.86 -19.82
C VAL A 64 11.92 -31.54 -20.25
N THR A 65 12.91 -30.77 -20.72
CA THR A 65 14.24 -31.30 -21.05
C THR A 65 15.06 -31.46 -19.77
N ILE A 66 15.33 -32.71 -19.38
CA ILE A 66 16.08 -33.02 -18.16
C ILE A 66 17.54 -33.28 -18.54
N SER A 67 18.44 -32.38 -18.12
CA SER A 67 19.87 -32.57 -18.38
C SER A 67 20.45 -33.68 -17.49
N ARG A 68 21.52 -34.30 -17.97
CA ARG A 68 22.27 -35.33 -17.25
C ARG A 68 22.71 -34.86 -15.85
N ASP A 69 23.08 -33.58 -15.74
CA ASP A 69 23.47 -32.92 -14.48
C ASP A 69 22.35 -32.90 -13.43
N ILE A 70 21.09 -32.73 -13.86
CA ILE A 70 19.93 -32.72 -12.95
C ILE A 70 19.66 -34.12 -12.39
N ALA A 71 19.85 -35.15 -13.21
CA ALA A 71 19.70 -36.55 -12.78
C ALA A 71 20.86 -37.00 -11.86
N GLU A 72 22.08 -36.52 -12.09
CA GLU A 72 23.22 -36.70 -11.17
C GLU A 72 22.95 -36.09 -9.79
N ILE A 73 22.43 -34.85 -9.75
CA ILE A 73 22.05 -34.16 -8.51
C ILE A 73 21.02 -34.93 -7.68
N CYS A 74 20.11 -35.67 -8.33
CA CYS A 74 19.06 -36.45 -7.68
C CYS A 74 19.52 -37.83 -7.18
N LEU A 75 20.65 -38.34 -7.69
CA LEU A 75 21.19 -39.67 -7.36
C LEU A 75 22.33 -39.63 -6.34
N ASP A 76 23.02 -38.49 -6.20
CA ASP A 76 24.12 -38.26 -5.25
C ASP A 76 23.62 -38.09 -3.78
N GLU A 77 22.54 -38.79 -3.42
CA GLU A 77 21.99 -38.84 -2.07
C GLU A 77 22.61 -40.01 -1.30
N GLY A 78 23.86 -39.81 -0.92
CA GLY A 78 24.63 -40.67 -0.03
C GLY A 78 25.09 -39.94 1.23
N LEU A 79 24.31 -38.99 1.75
CA LEU A 79 24.44 -38.34 3.07
C LEU A 79 23.32 -37.29 3.12
N ASN A 80 22.50 -37.27 4.17
CA ASN A 80 21.57 -36.16 4.45
C ASN A 80 22.35 -34.83 4.31
N PRO A 81 22.20 -34.05 3.22
CA PRO A 81 22.89 -32.79 3.16
C PRO A 81 22.28 -31.92 4.27
N PRO A 82 23.09 -31.18 5.04
CA PRO A 82 22.54 -30.19 5.96
C PRO A 82 21.60 -29.27 5.16
N LEU A 83 20.49 -28.82 5.75
CA LEU A 83 19.51 -27.94 5.09
C LEU A 83 20.17 -26.79 4.29
N SER A 84 21.35 -26.34 4.73
CA SER A 84 22.20 -25.36 4.05
C SER A 84 22.57 -25.73 2.60
N GLY A 85 22.84 -27.00 2.29
CA GLY A 85 23.17 -27.45 0.95
C GLY A 85 21.97 -27.41 -0.01
N TYR A 86 20.78 -27.76 0.47
CA TYR A 86 19.54 -27.69 -0.31
C TYR A 86 19.14 -26.23 -0.59
N VAL A 87 19.20 -25.38 0.43
CA VAL A 87 18.93 -23.94 0.29
C VAL A 87 19.94 -23.29 -0.67
N GLY A 88 21.22 -23.66 -0.58
CA GLY A 88 22.25 -23.18 -1.51
C GLY A 88 22.01 -23.58 -2.97
N ARG A 89 21.62 -24.84 -3.21
CA ARG A 89 21.27 -25.33 -4.57
C ARG A 89 20.02 -24.65 -5.12
N LEU A 90 18.97 -24.49 -4.31
CA LEU A 90 17.76 -23.77 -4.70
C LEU A 90 18.07 -22.31 -5.03
N PHE A 91 18.87 -21.65 -4.20
CA PHE A 91 19.30 -20.27 -4.40
C PHE A 91 20.03 -20.11 -5.74
N LEU A 92 21.03 -20.96 -6.01
CA LEU A 92 21.76 -20.98 -7.28
C LEU A 92 20.83 -21.26 -8.47
N TYR A 93 19.93 -22.24 -8.35
CA TYR A 93 18.94 -22.56 -9.37
C TYR A 93 18.08 -21.35 -9.72
N VAL A 94 17.51 -20.66 -8.72
CA VAL A 94 16.71 -19.46 -8.92
C VAL A 94 17.52 -18.39 -9.65
N GLY A 95 18.77 -18.15 -9.26
CA GLY A 95 19.62 -17.14 -9.90
C GLY A 95 20.05 -17.43 -11.33
N LEU A 96 20.22 -18.71 -11.69
CA LEU A 96 20.63 -19.13 -13.03
C LEU A 96 19.43 -19.25 -13.98
N THR A 97 18.28 -19.67 -13.47
CA THR A 97 17.05 -19.90 -14.25
C THR A 97 16.05 -18.75 -14.21
N CYS A 98 16.30 -17.68 -13.44
CA CYS A 98 15.38 -16.55 -13.42
C CYS A 98 15.19 -15.93 -14.81
N SER A 99 13.92 -15.87 -15.21
CA SER A 99 13.50 -15.40 -16.52
C SER A 99 13.72 -13.89 -16.71
N THR A 100 14.03 -13.17 -15.63
CA THR A 100 14.33 -11.73 -15.61
C THR A 100 15.84 -11.43 -15.55
N ARG A 101 16.72 -12.43 -15.72
CA ARG A 101 18.20 -12.27 -15.57
C ARG A 101 18.83 -11.23 -16.50
N HIS A 102 18.24 -11.00 -17.68
CA HIS A 102 18.69 -10.03 -18.70
C HIS A 102 18.31 -8.59 -18.38
N ILE A 103 17.41 -8.38 -17.41
CA ILE A 103 17.00 -7.05 -16.94
C ILE A 103 18.11 -6.50 -16.01
N PRO A 104 18.51 -5.23 -16.12
CA PRO A 104 19.53 -4.67 -15.22
C PRO A 104 19.01 -4.58 -13.79
N GLY A 105 19.90 -4.69 -12.80
CA GLY A 105 19.57 -4.60 -11.39
C GLY A 105 20.69 -5.18 -10.52
N PRO A 106 20.68 -4.93 -9.21
CA PRO A 106 21.71 -5.44 -8.32
C PRO A 106 21.85 -6.96 -8.43
N TRP A 107 23.08 -7.48 -8.36
CA TRP A 107 23.37 -8.89 -8.64
C TRP A 107 22.56 -9.85 -7.74
N TYR A 108 22.33 -9.48 -6.48
CA TYR A 108 21.61 -10.29 -5.50
C TYR A 108 20.12 -10.46 -5.85
N THR A 109 19.51 -9.52 -6.60
CA THR A 109 18.08 -9.60 -6.97
C THR A 109 17.78 -10.75 -7.93
N ARG A 110 18.80 -11.40 -8.49
CA ARG A 110 18.64 -12.65 -9.24
C ARG A 110 18.27 -13.83 -8.35
N PHE A 111 18.67 -13.80 -7.09
CA PHE A 111 18.63 -14.95 -6.21
C PHE A 111 17.65 -14.78 -5.05
N THR A 112 17.41 -13.54 -4.62
CA THR A 112 16.63 -13.27 -3.43
C THR A 112 15.51 -12.27 -3.65
N HIS A 113 14.45 -12.46 -2.87
CA HIS A 113 13.36 -11.51 -2.68
C HIS A 113 13.56 -10.64 -1.42
N LEU A 114 14.69 -10.79 -0.70
CA LEU A 114 15.04 -9.95 0.44
C LEU A 114 15.21 -8.50 -0.03
N ARG A 115 14.16 -7.71 0.22
CA ARG A 115 13.97 -6.40 -0.39
C ARG A 115 14.84 -5.34 0.28
N LEU A 116 15.79 -4.80 -0.46
CA LEU A 116 16.27 -3.43 -0.26
C LEU A 116 15.71 -2.59 -1.41
N LYS A 117 14.44 -2.16 -1.32
CA LYS A 117 13.83 -1.19 -2.26
C LYS A 117 14.40 0.22 -2.02
N ARG A 118 15.73 0.33 -2.00
CA ARG A 118 16.45 1.59 -1.97
C ARG A 118 17.22 1.66 -3.29
N ALA A 119 16.95 2.71 -4.06
CA ALA A 119 17.56 3.06 -5.35
C ALA A 119 16.89 2.50 -6.61
N VAL A 120 16.60 3.45 -7.51
CA VAL A 120 16.19 3.27 -8.89
C VAL A 120 17.46 3.32 -9.75
N TYR A 121 17.69 2.31 -10.57
CA TYR A 121 18.80 2.22 -11.52
C TYR A 121 18.25 2.27 -12.95
N GLY A 122 17.87 3.45 -13.44
CA GLY A 122 17.32 3.60 -14.80
C GLY A 122 15.86 3.15 -14.96
N PRO A 123 15.32 3.15 -16.20
CA PRO A 123 13.88 3.06 -16.49
C PRO A 123 13.22 1.70 -16.16
N ILE A 124 14.00 0.62 -16.17
CA ILE A 124 13.53 -0.75 -15.89
C ILE A 124 14.58 -1.46 -15.04
N VAL A 125 14.18 -1.97 -13.87
CA VAL A 125 15.12 -2.56 -12.89
C VAL A 125 14.58 -3.85 -12.31
N ARG A 126 15.38 -4.91 -12.26
CA ARG A 126 15.04 -6.13 -11.54
C ARG A 126 15.13 -5.91 -10.03
N LEU A 127 14.00 -6.09 -9.34
CA LEU A 127 13.87 -5.98 -7.88
C LEU A 127 13.95 -7.33 -7.18
N SER A 128 13.51 -8.39 -7.84
CA SER A 128 13.61 -9.78 -7.38
C SER A 128 13.61 -10.72 -8.60
N PRO A 129 13.77 -12.04 -8.44
CA PRO A 129 13.77 -12.98 -9.57
C PRO A 129 12.49 -12.90 -10.42
N TYR A 130 11.38 -12.46 -9.80
CA TYR A 130 10.05 -12.39 -10.40
C TYR A 130 9.41 -11.00 -10.31
N GLU A 131 10.19 -9.96 -9.96
CA GLU A 131 9.68 -8.59 -9.83
C GLU A 131 10.58 -7.57 -10.52
N VAL A 132 9.96 -6.65 -11.25
CA VAL A 132 10.61 -5.59 -12.02
C VAL A 132 10.00 -4.24 -11.64
N GLY A 133 10.85 -3.29 -11.27
CA GLY A 133 10.52 -1.89 -11.12
C GLY A 133 10.50 -1.19 -12.47
N VAL A 134 9.47 -0.38 -12.70
CA VAL A 134 9.24 0.34 -13.96
C VAL A 134 9.10 1.83 -13.65
N SER A 135 10.00 2.63 -14.21
CA SER A 135 9.98 4.10 -14.16
C SER A 135 10.01 4.73 -15.55
N ASP A 136 9.63 3.98 -16.59
CA ASP A 136 9.40 4.49 -17.94
C ASP A 136 7.95 4.97 -18.12
N LEU A 137 7.74 6.18 -18.65
CA LEU A 137 6.41 6.76 -18.81
C LEU A 137 5.55 6.01 -19.84
N SER A 138 6.14 5.51 -20.93
CA SER A 138 5.40 4.79 -21.96
C SER A 138 4.89 3.44 -21.43
N ALA A 139 5.75 2.72 -20.70
CA ALA A 139 5.41 1.50 -19.99
C ALA A 139 4.36 1.76 -18.91
N PHE A 140 4.46 2.86 -18.16
CA PHE A 140 3.43 3.25 -17.18
C PHE A 140 2.06 3.42 -17.84
N LYS A 141 1.98 4.15 -18.97
CA LYS A 141 0.74 4.32 -19.74
C LYS A 141 0.19 2.97 -20.21
N GLU A 142 1.04 2.09 -20.73
CA GLU A 142 0.64 0.74 -21.17
C GLU A 142 0.07 -0.10 -20.01
N ILE A 143 0.78 -0.15 -18.89
CA ILE A 143 0.42 -0.97 -17.73
C ILE A 143 -0.93 -0.53 -17.15
N HIS A 144 -1.19 0.78 -17.07
CA HIS A 144 -2.35 1.32 -16.36
C HIS A 144 -3.47 1.88 -17.24
N ARG A 145 -3.39 1.74 -18.56
CA ARG A 145 -4.48 2.18 -19.46
C ARG A 145 -5.81 1.50 -19.12
N ILE A 146 -6.90 2.18 -19.44
CA ILE A 146 -8.24 1.60 -19.34
C ILE A 146 -8.31 0.35 -20.24
N GLY A 147 -8.87 -0.76 -19.72
CA GLY A 147 -8.90 -2.04 -20.44
C GLY A 147 -7.57 -2.79 -20.47
N THR A 148 -6.59 -2.40 -19.62
CA THR A 148 -5.32 -3.09 -19.49
C THR A 148 -5.48 -4.57 -19.13
N LYS A 149 -4.63 -5.43 -19.72
CA LYS A 149 -4.53 -6.85 -19.36
C LYS A 149 -3.64 -7.08 -18.12
N TYR A 150 -2.97 -6.03 -17.65
CA TYR A 150 -2.11 -6.09 -16.47
C TYR A 150 -2.98 -6.07 -15.20
N LEU A 151 -3.26 -7.25 -14.67
CA LEU A 151 -4.10 -7.39 -13.48
C LEU A 151 -3.32 -7.08 -12.19
N LYS A 152 -4.03 -6.72 -11.11
CA LYS A 152 -3.43 -6.58 -9.78
C LYS A 152 -2.77 -7.90 -9.37
N SER A 153 -1.55 -7.83 -8.84
CA SER A 153 -0.86 -9.04 -8.36
C SER A 153 -1.50 -9.61 -7.09
N THR A 154 -1.22 -10.88 -6.83
CA THR A 154 -1.66 -11.60 -5.62
C THR A 154 -1.15 -10.97 -4.32
N TRP A 155 -0.14 -10.09 -4.40
CA TRP A 155 0.32 -9.26 -3.30
C TRP A 155 -0.84 -8.51 -2.62
N TYR A 156 -1.79 -7.95 -3.39
CA TYR A 156 -2.94 -7.23 -2.82
C TYR A 156 -3.92 -8.15 -2.06
N GLN A 157 -4.04 -9.42 -2.49
CA GLN A 157 -4.86 -10.41 -1.79
C GLN A 157 -4.20 -10.84 -0.48
N ARG A 158 -2.86 -10.89 -0.43
CA ARG A 158 -2.11 -11.20 0.79
C ARG A 158 -2.08 -10.03 1.77
N LEU A 159 -2.05 -8.80 1.26
CA LEU A 159 -2.13 -7.58 2.07
C LEU A 159 -3.52 -7.38 2.68
N ALA A 160 -4.56 -7.67 1.90
CA ALA A 160 -5.91 -7.66 2.41
C ALA A 160 -6.13 -8.88 3.33
N ASN A 161 -6.10 -8.66 4.65
CA ASN A 161 -6.35 -9.70 5.65
C ASN A 161 -7.77 -10.31 5.64
N PHE A 162 -8.60 -10.01 4.64
CA PHE A 162 -9.99 -10.45 4.54
C PHE A 162 -10.29 -11.07 3.16
N PRO A 163 -11.13 -12.12 3.10
CA PRO A 163 -11.61 -12.68 1.83
C PRO A 163 -12.33 -11.59 1.02
N LYS A 164 -12.08 -11.53 -0.29
CA LYS A 164 -12.71 -10.54 -1.18
C LYS A 164 -13.55 -11.24 -2.24
N ALA A 165 -14.78 -10.75 -2.43
CA ALA A 165 -15.54 -10.95 -3.66
C ALA A 165 -14.93 -10.13 -4.82
N GLY A 166 -15.46 -10.29 -6.04
CA GLY A 166 -14.99 -9.58 -7.23
C GLY A 166 -14.98 -8.06 -7.05
N HIS A 167 -13.92 -7.40 -7.51
CA HIS A 167 -13.75 -5.95 -7.32
C HIS A 167 -14.74 -5.10 -8.12
N ASP A 168 -15.04 -5.47 -9.36
CA ASP A 168 -15.75 -4.58 -10.28
C ASP A 168 -17.21 -4.35 -9.87
N PRO A 169 -17.98 -5.37 -9.43
CA PRO A 169 -19.30 -5.17 -8.84
C PRO A 169 -19.25 -4.23 -7.60
N ARG A 170 -18.31 -4.47 -6.67
CA ARG A 170 -18.16 -3.65 -5.45
C ARG A 170 -17.75 -2.20 -5.77
N ARG A 171 -16.88 -1.99 -6.77
CA ARG A 171 -16.49 -0.65 -7.22
C ARG A 171 -17.68 0.10 -7.81
N LYS A 172 -18.52 -0.55 -8.62
CA LYS A 172 -19.74 0.06 -9.18
C LYS A 172 -20.63 0.59 -8.05
N LEU A 173 -20.85 -0.24 -7.03
CA LEU A 173 -21.69 0.08 -5.87
C LEU A 173 -21.16 1.29 -5.07
N LEU A 174 -19.87 1.31 -4.74
CA LEU A 174 -19.29 2.39 -3.91
C LEU A 174 -19.08 3.71 -4.65
N SER A 175 -18.89 3.69 -5.98
CA SER A 175 -18.49 4.89 -6.72
C SER A 175 -19.53 6.02 -6.63
N GLY A 176 -20.82 5.67 -6.51
CA GLY A 176 -21.90 6.65 -6.33
C GLY A 176 -21.76 7.45 -5.03
N SER A 177 -21.53 6.76 -3.91
CA SER A 177 -21.37 7.36 -2.58
C SER A 177 -20.11 8.21 -2.41
N PHE A 178 -19.11 8.03 -3.29
CA PHE A 178 -17.88 8.84 -3.31
C PHE A 178 -17.84 9.85 -4.48
N SER A 179 -18.96 10.03 -5.19
CA SER A 179 -19.06 11.08 -6.20
C SER A 179 -19.02 12.47 -5.54
N ARG A 180 -18.42 13.45 -6.23
CA ARG A 180 -18.33 14.83 -5.71
C ARG A 180 -19.69 15.38 -5.29
N THR A 181 -20.70 15.22 -6.15
CA THR A 181 -22.06 15.70 -5.88
C THR A 181 -22.65 15.08 -4.61
N TYR A 182 -22.48 13.76 -4.42
CA TYR A 182 -23.00 13.10 -3.23
C TYR A 182 -22.26 13.54 -1.96
N LEU A 183 -20.93 13.66 -2.01
CA LEU A 183 -20.12 14.11 -0.87
C LEU A 183 -20.44 15.55 -0.47
N VAL A 184 -20.53 16.47 -1.43
CA VAL A 184 -20.91 17.87 -1.18
C VAL A 184 -22.29 17.94 -0.51
N ASN A 185 -23.28 17.23 -1.05
CA ASN A 185 -24.65 17.34 -0.56
C ASN A 185 -24.90 16.65 0.80
N ASN A 186 -24.13 15.63 1.15
CA ASN A 186 -24.42 14.78 2.31
C ASN A 186 -23.34 14.81 3.40
N TRP A 187 -22.10 15.19 3.05
CA TRP A 187 -20.93 15.01 3.93
C TRP A 187 -20.08 16.26 4.13
N GLU A 188 -20.21 17.29 3.29
CA GLU A 188 -19.44 18.55 3.42
C GLU A 188 -19.60 19.19 4.79
N SER A 189 -20.83 19.24 5.32
CA SER A 189 -21.11 19.83 6.64
C SER A 189 -20.32 19.11 7.75
N ILE A 190 -20.30 17.77 7.71
CA ILE A 190 -19.60 16.93 8.69
C ILE A 190 -18.09 17.12 8.57
N VAL A 191 -17.53 17.14 7.35
CA VAL A 191 -16.11 17.38 7.12
C VAL A 191 -15.71 18.75 7.64
N ARG A 192 -16.50 19.78 7.30
CA ARG A 192 -16.28 21.16 7.73
C ARG A 192 -16.31 21.30 9.25
N GLU A 193 -17.34 20.75 9.91
CA GLU A 193 -17.49 20.79 11.37
C GLU A 193 -16.31 20.14 12.08
N LYS A 194 -15.92 18.93 11.64
CA LYS A 194 -14.80 18.19 12.24
C LYS A 194 -13.46 18.89 12.01
N ALA A 195 -13.23 19.44 10.82
CA ALA A 195 -12.02 20.19 10.51
C ALA A 195 -11.91 21.44 11.42
N LEU A 196 -13.00 22.19 11.58
CA LEU A 196 -13.03 23.35 12.47
C LEU A 196 -12.81 22.95 13.94
N LEU A 197 -13.46 21.88 14.41
CA LEU A 197 -13.26 21.37 15.77
C LEU A 197 -11.79 20.96 15.99
N CYS A 198 -11.21 20.22 15.05
CA CYS A 198 -9.81 19.80 15.10
C CYS A 198 -8.86 21.01 15.21
N VAL A 199 -9.04 22.02 14.36
CA VAL A 199 -8.22 23.23 14.38
C VAL A 199 -8.40 24.00 15.68
N SER A 200 -9.62 24.09 16.22
CA SER A 200 -9.86 24.74 17.51
C SER A 200 -9.11 24.05 18.67
N LYS A 201 -9.01 22.71 18.63
CA LYS A 201 -8.27 21.91 19.60
C LYS A 201 -6.76 22.10 19.44
N ILE A 202 -6.25 22.06 18.21
CA ILE A 202 -4.85 22.35 17.89
C ILE A 202 -4.47 23.73 18.44
N LYS A 203 -5.25 24.76 18.12
CA LYS A 203 -5.02 26.13 18.59
C LYS A 203 -4.98 26.20 20.11
N LYS A 204 -5.96 25.59 20.78
CA LYS A 204 -6.04 25.57 22.25
C LYS A 204 -4.81 24.92 22.90
N ASP A 205 -4.31 23.82 22.34
CA ASP A 205 -3.13 23.14 22.86
C ASP A 205 -1.85 23.93 22.57
N ALA A 206 -1.72 24.48 21.36
CA ALA A 206 -0.57 25.30 20.97
C ALA A 206 -0.47 26.60 21.78
N MET A 207 -1.60 27.22 22.15
CA MET A 207 -1.62 28.40 23.03
C MET A 207 -1.26 28.08 24.48
N ARG A 208 -1.31 26.79 24.88
CA ARG A 208 -0.93 26.37 26.22
C ARG A 208 0.55 26.04 26.33
N ASN A 209 1.12 25.45 25.28
CA ASN A 209 2.54 25.12 25.16
C ASN A 209 2.85 24.70 23.71
N THR A 210 2.59 23.42 23.39
CA THR A 210 2.79 22.84 22.06
C THR A 210 1.58 21.99 21.68
N ALA A 211 1.31 21.88 20.38
CA ALA A 211 0.33 20.97 19.84
C ALA A 211 0.96 19.96 18.88
N ASP A 212 0.69 18.67 19.10
CA ASP A 212 1.05 17.61 18.15
C ASP A 212 0.01 17.54 17.02
N VAL A 213 0.29 18.22 15.90
CA VAL A 213 -0.62 18.19 14.75
C VAL A 213 -0.68 16.82 14.09
N TYR A 214 0.34 15.96 14.24
CA TYR A 214 0.24 14.57 13.74
C TYR A 214 -0.92 13.86 14.43
N ASN A 215 -0.98 13.89 15.76
CA ASN A 215 -2.08 13.29 16.50
C ASN A 215 -3.43 13.90 16.09
N TRP A 216 -3.55 15.22 16.06
CA TRP A 216 -4.82 15.88 15.74
C TRP A 216 -5.31 15.58 14.32
N TRP A 217 -4.43 15.59 13.31
CA TRP A 217 -4.79 15.22 11.94
C TRP A 217 -5.17 13.75 11.79
N MET A 218 -4.52 12.87 12.53
CA MET A 218 -4.90 11.46 12.60
C MET A 218 -6.31 11.29 13.21
N LEU A 219 -6.64 12.02 14.27
CA LEU A 219 -7.97 11.98 14.88
C LEU A 219 -9.05 12.55 13.94
N LEU A 220 -8.77 13.64 13.24
CA LEU A 220 -9.67 14.22 12.24
C LEU A 220 -10.04 13.20 11.16
N ALA A 221 -9.04 12.66 10.48
CA ALA A 221 -9.24 11.70 9.38
C ALA A 221 -9.95 10.44 9.87
N SER A 222 -9.63 9.98 11.09
CA SER A 222 -10.28 8.83 11.71
C SER A 222 -11.76 9.08 12.00
N ASP A 223 -12.11 10.24 12.58
CA ASP A 223 -13.49 10.58 12.94
C ASP A 223 -14.35 10.88 11.71
N VAL A 224 -13.79 11.52 10.67
CA VAL A 224 -14.48 11.69 9.39
C VAL A 224 -14.76 10.32 8.78
N SER A 225 -13.73 9.47 8.65
CA SER A 225 -13.88 8.13 8.07
C SER A 225 -14.85 7.25 8.86
N ALA A 226 -14.82 7.33 10.20
CA ALA A 226 -15.75 6.63 11.07
C ALA A 226 -17.19 7.10 10.86
N HIS A 227 -17.42 8.42 10.83
CA HIS A 227 -18.76 8.96 10.59
C HIS A 227 -19.29 8.54 9.21
N LEU A 228 -18.46 8.60 8.17
CA LEU A 228 -18.84 8.13 6.83
C LEU A 228 -19.19 6.63 6.82
N ALA A 229 -18.36 5.80 7.45
CA ALA A 229 -18.51 4.34 7.37
C ALA A 229 -19.59 3.78 8.32
N PHE A 230 -19.77 4.37 9.50
CA PHE A 230 -20.64 3.85 10.56
C PHE A 230 -21.91 4.68 10.74
N GLY A 231 -21.91 5.95 10.32
CA GLY A 231 -23.02 6.89 10.57
C GLY A 231 -22.84 7.70 11.87
N GLU A 232 -21.82 7.38 12.67
CA GLU A 232 -21.49 8.10 13.90
C GLU A 232 -19.99 8.34 14.04
N SER A 233 -19.64 9.44 14.72
CA SER A 233 -18.25 9.72 15.15
C SER A 233 -17.84 8.78 16.28
N PHE A 234 -16.55 8.50 16.42
CA PHE A 234 -16.03 7.82 17.62
C PHE A 234 -15.68 8.76 18.77
N GLY A 235 -15.91 10.06 18.59
CA GLY A 235 -15.67 11.06 19.63
C GLY A 235 -14.19 11.32 19.92
N MET A 236 -13.32 11.03 18.94
CA MET A 236 -11.87 11.03 19.16
C MET A 236 -11.30 12.45 19.14
N LEU A 237 -11.90 13.38 18.38
CA LEU A 237 -11.57 14.80 18.41
C LEU A 237 -11.94 15.46 19.75
N GLU A 238 -13.06 15.07 20.34
CA GLU A 238 -13.56 15.63 21.60
C GLU A 238 -12.63 15.24 22.75
N THR A 239 -12.25 13.96 22.80
CA THR A 239 -11.37 13.38 23.81
C THR A 239 -9.89 13.64 23.57
N GLY A 240 -9.49 13.95 22.33
CA GLY A 240 -8.09 14.09 21.92
C GLY A 240 -7.32 12.76 21.90
N GLN A 241 -8.02 11.62 21.94
CA GLN A 241 -7.39 10.30 22.06
C GLN A 241 -8.01 9.29 21.09
N ALA A 242 -7.15 8.55 20.39
CA ALA A 242 -7.59 7.42 19.57
C ALA A 242 -8.18 6.31 20.44
N ASN A 243 -9.34 5.81 20.06
CA ASN A 243 -10.01 4.71 20.75
C ASN A 243 -9.30 3.36 20.53
N GLN A 244 -9.71 2.33 21.28
CA GLN A 244 -9.10 0.99 21.17
C GLN A 244 -9.27 0.37 19.77
N PHE A 245 -10.41 0.60 19.11
CA PHE A 245 -10.70 0.05 17.79
C PHE A 245 -9.69 0.52 16.74
N ILE A 246 -9.45 1.84 16.65
CA ILE A 246 -8.47 2.43 15.72
C ILE A 246 -7.05 1.97 16.04
N ARG A 247 -6.68 1.89 17.33
CA ARG A 247 -5.35 1.41 17.74
C ARG A 247 -5.09 -0.03 17.30
N VAL A 248 -6.06 -0.92 17.49
CA VAL A 248 -5.94 -2.33 17.07
C VAL A 248 -5.95 -2.43 15.54
N LEU A 249 -6.77 -1.64 14.86
CA LEU A 249 -6.85 -1.60 13.40
C LEU A 249 -5.52 -1.17 12.75
N LYS A 250 -4.83 -0.16 13.31
CA LYS A 250 -3.51 0.29 12.87
C LYS A 250 -2.46 -0.82 13.00
N LYS A 251 -2.40 -1.48 14.17
CA LYS A 251 -1.49 -2.62 14.40
C LYS A 251 -1.77 -3.75 13.40
N LEU A 252 -3.03 -4.09 13.17
CA LEU A 252 -3.39 -5.14 12.22
C LEU A 252 -2.91 -4.83 10.79
N THR A 253 -3.04 -3.59 10.34
CA THR A 253 -2.59 -3.15 9.00
C THR A 253 -1.07 -3.20 8.88
N MET A 254 -0.33 -2.75 9.91
CA MET A 254 1.13 -2.88 9.96
C MET A 254 1.57 -4.35 9.93
N GLY A 255 0.93 -5.21 10.72
CA GLY A 255 1.17 -6.64 10.74
C GLY A 255 0.92 -7.30 9.38
N ALA A 256 -0.12 -6.87 8.67
CA ALA A 256 -0.40 -7.31 7.30
C ALA A 256 0.77 -7.01 6.35
N GLY A 257 1.25 -5.75 6.35
CA GLY A 257 2.40 -5.33 5.54
C GLY A 257 3.65 -6.15 5.85
N ILE A 258 3.96 -6.35 7.14
CA ILE A 258 5.09 -7.17 7.59
C ILE A 258 4.96 -8.61 7.10
N MET A 259 3.79 -9.25 7.25
CA MET A 259 3.59 -10.65 6.83
C MET A 259 3.67 -10.85 5.33
N VAL A 260 3.28 -9.85 4.53
CA VAL A 260 3.37 -9.91 3.07
C VAL A 260 4.81 -9.82 2.59
N GLU A 261 5.59 -8.90 3.17
CA GLU A 261 6.98 -8.66 2.78
C GLU A 261 7.95 -9.67 3.39
N MET A 262 7.64 -10.17 4.59
CA MET A 262 8.44 -11.16 5.32
C MET A 262 7.57 -12.35 5.75
N PRO A 263 7.25 -13.30 4.84
CA PRO A 263 6.34 -14.41 5.13
C PRO A 263 6.74 -15.30 6.31
N LEU A 264 8.04 -15.39 6.61
CA LEU A 264 8.55 -16.15 7.76
C LEU A 264 8.10 -15.53 9.11
N LEU A 265 7.94 -14.21 9.18
CA LEU A 265 7.45 -13.54 10.40
C LEU A 265 5.98 -13.85 10.69
N ARG A 266 5.26 -14.46 9.74
CA ARG A 266 3.90 -14.97 9.96
C ARG A 266 3.83 -16.06 11.05
N LEU A 267 4.96 -16.69 11.39
CA LEU A 267 5.06 -17.63 12.51
C LEU A 267 4.90 -16.93 13.87
N LEU A 268 5.16 -15.63 13.96
CA LEU A 268 4.99 -14.85 15.20
C LEU A 268 3.54 -14.85 15.68
N ARG A 269 2.56 -15.13 14.82
CA ARG A 269 1.15 -15.28 15.21
C ARG A 269 0.91 -16.39 16.25
N PHE A 270 1.83 -17.34 16.40
CA PHE A 270 1.73 -18.40 17.41
C PHE A 270 2.35 -18.01 18.76
N VAL A 271 3.05 -16.87 18.82
CA VAL A 271 3.68 -16.38 20.05
C VAL A 271 2.60 -15.74 20.95
N PRO A 272 2.37 -16.24 22.17
CA PRO A 272 1.26 -15.81 23.03
C PRO A 272 1.56 -14.49 23.77
N ILE A 273 2.12 -13.50 23.07
CA ILE A 273 2.39 -12.16 23.61
C ILE A 273 1.26 -11.22 23.13
N PRO A 274 0.57 -10.47 24.02
CA PRO A 274 -0.57 -9.63 23.64
C PRO A 274 -0.29 -8.67 22.49
N ALA A 275 0.85 -7.97 22.51
CA ALA A 275 1.24 -7.05 21.43
C ALA A 275 1.42 -7.75 20.07
N VAL A 276 1.92 -9.00 20.08
CA VAL A 276 2.12 -9.81 18.88
C VAL A 276 0.77 -10.36 18.38
N GLN A 277 -0.11 -10.76 19.29
CA GLN A 277 -1.46 -11.22 18.96
C GLN A 277 -2.32 -10.09 18.38
N GLU A 278 -2.22 -8.87 18.92
CA GLU A 278 -2.89 -7.69 18.34
C GLU A 278 -2.38 -7.36 16.94
N MET A 279 -1.07 -7.52 16.70
CA MET A 279 -0.44 -7.26 15.41
C MET A 279 -0.85 -8.30 14.34
N PHE A 280 -0.93 -9.59 14.69
CA PHE A 280 -1.05 -10.67 13.71
C PHE A 280 -2.36 -11.49 13.75
N ASN A 281 -3.19 -11.39 14.80
CA ASN A 281 -4.39 -12.22 14.99
C ASN A 281 -5.66 -11.44 15.41
N ALA A 282 -5.70 -10.11 15.26
CA ALA A 282 -6.84 -9.30 15.72
C ALA A 282 -8.07 -9.28 14.77
N ASN A 283 -8.09 -10.08 13.70
CA ASN A 283 -9.17 -10.07 12.69
C ASN A 283 -10.58 -10.25 13.30
N ASN A 284 -10.73 -11.17 14.26
CA ASN A 284 -12.02 -11.43 14.91
C ASN A 284 -12.51 -10.28 15.79
N TYR A 285 -11.59 -9.56 16.46
CA TYR A 285 -11.92 -8.39 17.27
C TYR A 285 -12.47 -7.26 16.38
N ILE A 286 -11.80 -7.04 15.26
CA ILE A 286 -12.16 -6.00 14.29
C ILE A 286 -13.50 -6.33 13.58
N LEU A 287 -13.73 -7.59 13.18
CA LEU A 287 -15.02 -8.01 12.60
C LEU A 287 -16.21 -7.89 13.58
N LYS A 288 -15.97 -8.09 14.88
CA LYS A 288 -16.96 -7.83 15.93
C LYS A 288 -17.25 -6.33 16.05
N GLY A 289 -16.21 -5.49 16.06
CA GLY A 289 -16.35 -4.02 16.07
C GLY A 289 -17.11 -3.48 14.84
N ALA A 290 -16.84 -4.04 13.67
CA ALA A 290 -17.53 -3.70 12.41
C ALA A 290 -19.02 -4.07 12.41
N GLY A 291 -19.50 -4.88 13.35
CA GLY A 291 -20.92 -5.22 13.46
C GLY A 291 -21.84 -4.03 13.71
N ARG A 292 -21.32 -2.94 14.30
CA ARG A 292 -22.09 -1.70 14.48
C ARG A 292 -22.42 -1.01 13.15
N ALA A 293 -21.50 -1.00 12.18
CA ALA A 293 -21.75 -0.40 10.85
C ALA A 293 -22.96 -1.04 10.16
N VAL A 294 -23.11 -2.36 10.26
CA VAL A 294 -24.25 -3.07 9.68
C VAL A 294 -25.56 -2.73 10.38
N GLN A 295 -25.53 -2.67 11.72
CA GLN A 295 -26.73 -2.32 12.49
C GLN A 295 -27.24 -0.93 12.11
N MET A 296 -26.34 0.05 11.99
CA MET A 296 -26.70 1.43 11.60
C MET A 296 -27.08 1.55 10.12
N ALA A 297 -26.37 0.86 9.21
CA ALA A 297 -26.72 0.86 7.79
C ALA A 297 -28.14 0.30 7.52
N ARG A 298 -28.60 -0.64 8.35
CA ARG A 298 -29.92 -1.27 8.24
C ARG A 298 -31.02 -0.59 9.03
N SER A 299 -30.72 0.23 10.05
CA SER A 299 -31.74 0.75 10.96
C SER A 299 -32.71 1.76 10.32
N ARG A 300 -32.52 2.17 9.06
CA ARG A 300 -33.35 3.15 8.31
C ARG A 300 -33.60 4.46 9.09
N SER A 301 -32.86 4.69 10.17
CA SER A 301 -33.15 5.70 11.19
C SER A 301 -32.30 6.94 10.95
N GLY A 302 -32.62 7.70 9.90
CA GLY A 302 -32.28 9.13 9.76
C GLY A 302 -30.80 9.56 9.69
N GLU A 303 -29.84 8.75 10.10
CA GLU A 303 -28.40 9.03 10.07
C GLU A 303 -27.77 8.25 8.91
N ASN A 304 -27.64 8.92 7.77
CA ASN A 304 -27.13 8.33 6.54
C ASN A 304 -25.63 8.03 6.67
N ASN A 305 -25.21 6.78 6.59
CA ASN A 305 -23.82 6.41 6.28
C ASN A 305 -23.62 6.19 4.78
N ILE A 306 -22.38 6.13 4.29
CA ILE A 306 -22.10 5.98 2.85
C ILE A 306 -22.64 4.68 2.24
N PHE A 307 -22.93 3.68 3.08
CA PHE A 307 -23.49 2.40 2.67
C PHE A 307 -25.01 2.43 2.55
N ALA A 308 -25.70 3.41 3.15
CA ALA A 308 -27.14 3.59 2.98
C ALA A 308 -27.51 3.76 1.50
N LYS A 309 -26.76 4.60 0.76
CA LYS A 309 -26.91 4.73 -0.69
C LYS A 309 -26.61 3.44 -1.44
N VAL A 310 -25.59 2.69 -1.01
CA VAL A 310 -25.23 1.40 -1.64
C VAL A 310 -26.37 0.40 -1.50
N ILE A 311 -26.97 0.31 -0.32
CA ILE A 311 -28.11 -0.57 -0.04
C ILE A 311 -29.32 -0.12 -0.85
N GLU A 312 -29.60 1.18 -0.91
CA GLU A 312 -30.71 1.74 -1.70
C GLU A 312 -30.56 1.44 -3.20
N ASP A 313 -29.37 1.64 -3.76
CA ASP A 313 -29.10 1.37 -5.18
C ASP A 313 -29.20 -0.15 -5.47
N CYS A 314 -28.75 -1.00 -4.54
CA CYS A 314 -28.91 -2.46 -4.62
C CYS A 314 -30.38 -2.90 -4.62
N GLU A 315 -31.19 -2.36 -3.71
CA GLU A 315 -32.62 -2.66 -3.60
C GLU A 315 -33.39 -2.23 -4.87
N LYS A 316 -32.99 -1.13 -5.52
CA LYS A 316 -33.61 -0.62 -6.76
C LYS A 316 -33.24 -1.42 -8.01
N GLU A 317 -32.00 -1.88 -8.15
CA GLU A 317 -31.54 -2.61 -9.34
C GLU A 317 -32.04 -4.08 -9.38
N GLY A 318 -32.64 -4.61 -8.31
CA GLY A 318 -33.31 -5.92 -8.28
C GLY A 318 -32.41 -7.16 -8.37
N ASP A 319 -31.13 -6.99 -8.71
CA ASP A 319 -30.17 -8.07 -9.03
C ASP A 319 -28.85 -7.99 -8.22
N GLY A 320 -28.74 -7.05 -7.29
CA GLY A 320 -27.56 -6.84 -6.45
C GLY A 320 -27.86 -7.06 -4.98
N HIS A 321 -27.39 -8.16 -4.39
CA HIS A 321 -27.35 -8.30 -2.93
C HIS A 321 -25.95 -8.00 -2.43
N ILE A 322 -25.81 -6.96 -1.61
CA ILE A 322 -24.60 -6.77 -0.78
C ILE A 322 -24.80 -7.51 0.53
N ASP A 323 -23.99 -8.53 0.79
CA ASP A 323 -24.07 -9.26 2.06
C ASP A 323 -23.58 -8.36 3.21
N ASP A 324 -24.05 -8.63 4.42
CA ASP A 324 -23.61 -7.92 5.62
C ASP A 324 -22.11 -8.01 5.83
N MET A 325 -21.49 -9.13 5.44
CA MET A 325 -20.05 -9.26 5.49
C MET A 325 -19.36 -8.33 4.49
N ASP A 326 -19.94 -8.07 3.32
CA ASP A 326 -19.40 -7.12 2.36
C ASP A 326 -19.47 -5.68 2.91
N VAL A 327 -20.59 -5.30 3.53
CA VAL A 327 -20.75 -4.00 4.19
C VAL A 327 -19.73 -3.83 5.32
N ARG A 328 -19.55 -4.84 6.18
CA ARG A 328 -18.53 -4.81 7.25
C ARG A 328 -17.13 -4.62 6.68
N ILE A 329 -16.79 -5.40 5.66
CA ILE A 329 -15.47 -5.33 5.03
C ILE A 329 -15.23 -3.95 4.41
N GLU A 330 -16.22 -3.37 3.73
CA GLU A 330 -16.05 -2.02 3.18
C GLU A 330 -16.01 -0.93 4.23
N ALA A 331 -16.81 -1.03 5.30
CA ALA A 331 -16.74 -0.08 6.42
C ALA A 331 -15.34 -0.06 7.04
N MET A 332 -14.73 -1.24 7.23
CA MET A 332 -13.36 -1.35 7.70
C MET A 332 -12.35 -0.79 6.68
N ASN A 333 -12.51 -1.09 5.39
CA ASN A 333 -11.62 -0.57 4.34
C ASN A 333 -11.64 0.96 4.29
N VAL A 334 -12.82 1.59 4.45
CA VAL A 334 -12.97 3.04 4.43
C VAL A 334 -12.22 3.68 5.59
N ILE A 335 -12.34 3.14 6.81
CA ILE A 335 -11.56 3.63 7.96
C ILE A 335 -10.05 3.43 7.75
N ILE A 336 -9.61 2.21 7.38
CA ILE A 336 -8.18 1.92 7.20
C ILE A 336 -7.58 2.85 6.14
N ALA A 337 -8.26 2.99 5.00
CA ALA A 337 -7.74 3.76 3.88
C ALA A 337 -7.82 5.27 4.10
N GLY A 338 -8.88 5.77 4.75
CA GLY A 338 -9.12 7.21 4.95
C GLY A 338 -8.34 7.83 6.11
N THR A 339 -7.94 7.02 7.10
CA THR A 339 -7.30 7.52 8.33
C THR A 339 -5.84 7.92 8.12
N ASP A 340 -4.95 6.93 7.91
CA ASP A 340 -3.50 7.17 7.84
C ASP A 340 -3.12 8.04 6.63
N THR A 341 -3.84 7.92 5.52
CA THR A 341 -3.51 8.65 4.28
C THR A 341 -3.74 10.15 4.41
N THR A 342 -4.94 10.57 4.82
CA THR A 342 -5.28 11.99 4.98
C THR A 342 -4.51 12.61 6.15
N GLY A 343 -4.47 11.95 7.31
CA GLY A 343 -3.81 12.48 8.52
C GLY A 343 -2.31 12.71 8.33
N VAL A 344 -1.60 11.77 7.69
CA VAL A 344 -0.17 11.94 7.40
C VAL A 344 0.05 13.01 6.31
N THR A 345 -0.83 13.09 5.31
CA THR A 345 -0.73 14.13 4.26
C THR A 345 -0.82 15.52 4.88
N LEU A 346 -1.81 15.74 5.75
CA LEU A 346 -1.96 17.00 6.49
C LEU A 346 -0.73 17.30 7.35
N THR A 347 -0.17 16.29 8.02
CA THR A 347 1.04 16.47 8.84
C THR A 347 2.22 16.97 8.00
N TYR A 348 2.52 16.32 6.88
CA TYR A 348 3.60 16.76 6.00
C TYR A 348 3.30 18.10 5.35
N LEU A 349 2.04 18.40 5.02
CA LEU A 349 1.63 19.68 4.47
C LEU A 349 1.91 20.80 5.49
N THR A 350 1.43 20.66 6.73
CA THR A 350 1.70 21.63 7.81
C THR A 350 3.21 21.83 7.98
N TRP A 351 3.98 20.75 8.09
CA TRP A 351 5.44 20.84 8.24
C TRP A 351 6.15 21.49 7.03
N ALA A 352 5.73 21.17 5.81
CA ALA A 352 6.34 21.75 4.61
C ALA A 352 6.04 23.25 4.49
N VAL A 353 4.83 23.69 4.82
CA VAL A 353 4.48 25.11 4.78
C VAL A 353 5.18 25.88 5.89
N LEU A 354 5.14 25.41 7.14
CA LEU A 354 5.70 26.14 8.29
C LEU A 354 7.24 26.26 8.26
N GLN A 355 7.94 25.47 7.43
CA GLN A 355 9.36 25.69 7.15
C GLN A 355 9.64 26.87 6.21
N ARG A 356 8.60 27.50 5.64
CA ARG A 356 8.68 28.50 4.57
C ARG A 356 7.82 29.70 4.94
N LEU A 357 8.39 30.66 5.66
CA LEU A 357 7.68 31.83 6.20
C LEU A 357 6.89 32.61 5.13
N GLU A 358 7.46 32.82 3.94
CA GLU A 358 6.76 33.51 2.84
C GLU A 358 5.54 32.74 2.34
N LEU A 359 5.67 31.41 2.22
CA LEU A 359 4.57 30.54 1.79
C LEU A 359 3.47 30.47 2.86
N GLN A 360 3.87 30.38 4.13
CA GLN A 360 2.95 30.45 5.26
C GLN A 360 2.16 31.76 5.22
N ALA A 361 2.83 32.91 5.16
CA ALA A 361 2.17 34.21 5.14
C ALA A 361 1.21 34.36 3.95
N ALA A 362 1.58 33.85 2.78
CA ALA A 362 0.72 33.85 1.61
C ALA A 362 -0.53 32.96 1.77
N LEU A 363 -0.40 31.77 2.37
CA LEU A 363 -1.53 30.90 2.68
C LEU A 363 -2.44 31.45 3.77
N GLU A 364 -1.87 32.07 4.80
CA GLU A 364 -2.62 32.77 5.84
C GLU A 364 -3.43 33.92 5.24
N ALA A 365 -2.84 34.70 4.31
CA ALA A 365 -3.53 35.77 3.62
C ALA A 365 -4.65 35.27 2.70
N GLU A 366 -4.40 34.22 1.90
CA GLU A 366 -5.43 33.60 1.05
C GLU A 366 -6.59 33.03 1.89
N SER A 367 -6.28 32.37 3.01
CA SER A 367 -7.28 31.80 3.92
C SER A 367 -8.07 32.86 4.69
N ALA A 368 -7.44 33.98 5.04
CA ALA A 368 -8.10 35.12 5.67
C ALA A 368 -9.08 35.85 4.73
N GLY A 369 -8.89 35.72 3.41
CA GLY A 369 -9.82 36.26 2.40
C GLY A 369 -11.15 35.52 2.28
N LEU A 370 -11.29 34.35 2.94
CA LEU A 370 -12.53 33.57 2.93
C LEU A 370 -13.62 34.20 3.80
N LYS A 371 -14.86 34.23 3.30
CA LYS A 371 -16.07 34.51 4.11
C LYS A 371 -16.25 33.46 5.22
N ASP A 372 -16.86 33.78 6.35
CA ASP A 372 -17.00 32.86 7.50
C ASP A 372 -17.70 31.53 7.16
N ASN A 373 -18.66 31.57 6.24
CA ASN A 373 -19.40 30.41 5.76
C ASN A 373 -18.94 29.94 4.38
N PHE A 374 -17.62 29.83 4.20
CA PHE A 374 -17.06 29.25 2.98
C PHE A 374 -17.45 27.78 2.82
N THR A 375 -17.63 27.41 1.57
CA THR A 375 -18.04 26.08 1.09
C THR A 375 -16.89 25.42 0.36
N GLU A 376 -17.05 24.14 0.08
CA GLU A 376 -16.15 23.38 -0.78
C GLU A 376 -15.97 24.05 -2.15
N ASN A 377 -17.03 24.69 -2.69
CA ASN A 377 -16.95 25.43 -3.96
C ASN A 377 -16.10 26.71 -3.86
N ASP A 378 -16.01 27.33 -2.69
CA ASP A 378 -15.10 28.45 -2.47
C ASP A 378 -13.65 27.94 -2.39
N LEU A 379 -13.42 26.81 -1.70
CA LEU A 379 -12.09 26.23 -1.47
C LEU A 379 -11.42 25.68 -2.72
N ILE A 380 -12.16 25.07 -3.66
CA ILE A 380 -11.59 24.56 -4.91
C ILE A 380 -11.01 25.68 -5.80
N ASN A 381 -11.40 26.93 -5.56
CA ASN A 381 -10.96 28.08 -6.34
C ASN A 381 -9.76 28.81 -5.71
N LEU A 382 -9.28 28.38 -4.53
CA LEU A 382 -8.09 28.94 -3.90
C LEU A 382 -6.84 28.45 -4.61
N LEU A 383 -6.16 29.35 -5.29
CA LEU A 383 -5.07 29.01 -6.20
C LEU A 383 -3.87 28.44 -5.45
N LEU A 384 -3.42 29.12 -4.39
CA LEU A 384 -2.22 28.73 -3.66
C LEU A 384 -2.47 27.49 -2.80
N LEU A 385 -3.60 27.43 -2.10
CA LEU A 385 -3.99 26.28 -1.28
C LEU A 385 -4.05 24.98 -2.08
N ASN A 386 -4.69 24.99 -3.27
CA ASN A 386 -4.74 23.78 -4.10
C ASN A 386 -3.36 23.45 -4.68
N ALA A 387 -2.54 24.44 -5.07
CA ALA A 387 -1.16 24.21 -5.50
C ALA A 387 -0.29 23.57 -4.41
N VAL A 388 -0.48 23.94 -3.15
CA VAL A 388 0.21 23.35 -1.99
C VAL A 388 -0.24 21.90 -1.77
N ILE A 389 -1.53 21.61 -1.93
CA ILE A 389 -2.07 20.24 -1.84
C ILE A 389 -1.48 19.34 -2.93
N GLU A 390 -1.42 19.81 -4.17
CA GLU A 390 -0.82 19.00 -5.26
C GLU A 390 0.68 18.80 -5.04
N GLU A 391 1.39 19.83 -4.58
CA GLU A 391 2.83 19.72 -4.31
C GLU A 391 3.14 18.77 -3.14
N ILE A 392 2.29 18.75 -2.10
CA ILE A 392 2.48 17.78 -1.01
C ILE A 392 2.22 16.36 -1.50
N HIS A 393 1.23 16.14 -2.36
CA HIS A 393 1.00 14.84 -2.97
C HIS A 393 2.15 14.39 -3.87
N ARG A 394 2.81 15.34 -4.56
CA ARG A 394 3.99 15.04 -5.38
C ARG A 394 5.16 14.61 -4.50
N LEU A 395 5.54 15.47 -3.55
CA LEU A 395 6.77 15.28 -2.78
C LEU A 395 6.58 14.33 -1.59
N HIS A 396 5.52 14.49 -0.80
CA HIS A 396 5.24 13.69 0.41
C HIS A 396 3.92 12.91 0.29
N GLY A 397 3.55 12.46 -0.91
CA GLY A 397 2.38 11.60 -1.11
C GLY A 397 2.44 10.34 -0.26
N VAL A 398 1.40 10.06 0.52
CA VAL A 398 1.43 9.06 1.60
C VAL A 398 1.52 7.62 1.10
N ALA A 399 1.06 7.34 -0.12
CA ALA A 399 1.21 6.03 -0.76
C ALA A 399 2.18 6.09 -1.96
N PRO A 400 3.48 6.39 -1.74
CA PRO A 400 4.42 6.62 -2.84
C PRO A 400 4.94 5.30 -3.45
N SER A 401 4.59 4.19 -2.80
CA SER A 401 5.08 2.83 -3.01
C SER A 401 4.58 2.18 -4.31
N SER A 402 5.10 0.99 -4.60
CA SER A 402 4.82 0.21 -5.81
C SER A 402 3.33 -0.11 -6.00
N LEU A 403 2.82 0.04 -7.23
CA LEU A 403 1.51 -0.45 -7.66
C LEU A 403 1.66 -1.77 -8.45
N PRO A 404 1.86 -2.93 -7.80
CA PRO A 404 2.23 -4.15 -8.50
C PRO A 404 1.12 -4.64 -9.44
N ARG A 405 1.51 -5.02 -10.66
CA ARG A 405 0.67 -5.66 -11.66
C ARG A 405 1.36 -6.91 -12.20
N VAL A 406 0.59 -7.82 -12.77
CA VAL A 406 1.11 -9.04 -13.38
C VAL A 406 1.18 -8.85 -14.89
N VAL A 407 2.32 -9.19 -15.48
CA VAL A 407 2.48 -9.19 -16.95
C VAL A 407 1.53 -10.24 -17.55
N PRO A 408 0.72 -9.87 -18.55
CA PRO A 408 -0.29 -10.77 -19.13
C PRO A 408 0.33 -11.93 -19.93
N PRO A 409 -0.51 -12.87 -20.39
CA PRO A 409 -0.03 -13.99 -21.19
C PRO A 409 0.75 -13.59 -22.44
N GLY A 410 1.86 -14.27 -22.69
CA GLY A 410 2.79 -13.98 -23.80
C GLY A 410 3.89 -12.96 -23.49
N GLY A 411 3.91 -12.37 -22.29
CA GLY A 411 4.90 -11.35 -21.91
C GLY A 411 4.64 -9.97 -22.51
N SER A 412 5.50 -8.99 -22.18
CA SER A 412 5.46 -7.66 -22.81
C SER A 412 6.83 -7.01 -22.88
N THR A 413 7.04 -6.09 -23.81
CA THR A 413 8.26 -5.28 -23.90
C THR A 413 8.04 -3.93 -23.23
N LEU A 414 8.69 -3.72 -22.08
CA LEU A 414 8.59 -2.50 -21.28
C LEU A 414 9.95 -1.79 -21.25
N GLY A 415 9.99 -0.50 -21.58
CA GLY A 415 11.24 0.28 -21.61
C GLY A 415 12.34 -0.39 -22.46
N GLY A 416 11.97 -0.99 -23.59
CA GLY A 416 12.89 -1.70 -24.49
C GLY A 416 13.39 -3.05 -23.99
N LYS A 417 12.84 -3.60 -22.90
CA LYS A 417 13.19 -4.91 -22.35
C LYS A 417 11.98 -5.84 -22.33
N PHE A 418 12.14 -7.05 -22.86
CA PHE A 418 11.11 -8.08 -22.75
C PHE A 418 10.97 -8.53 -21.28
N VAL A 419 9.76 -8.52 -20.76
CA VAL A 419 9.38 -8.97 -19.43
C VAL A 419 8.45 -10.18 -19.60
N PRO A 420 8.83 -11.35 -19.07
CA PRO A 420 8.02 -12.57 -19.22
C PRO A 420 6.65 -12.47 -18.54
N GLU A 421 5.69 -13.23 -19.07
CA GLU A 421 4.39 -13.49 -18.43
C GLU A 421 4.54 -13.88 -16.94
N GLY A 422 3.58 -13.48 -16.11
CA GLY A 422 3.54 -13.83 -14.69
C GLY A 422 4.51 -13.01 -13.81
N THR A 423 5.45 -12.29 -14.43
CA THR A 423 6.34 -11.36 -13.71
C THR A 423 5.52 -10.24 -13.09
N THR A 424 5.85 -9.86 -11.84
CA THR A 424 5.26 -8.69 -11.20
C THR A 424 5.99 -7.43 -11.66
N VAL A 425 5.27 -6.47 -12.23
CA VAL A 425 5.79 -5.14 -12.59
C VAL A 425 5.26 -4.09 -11.63
N SER A 426 6.14 -3.23 -11.15
CA SER A 426 5.87 -2.28 -10.06
C SER A 426 6.24 -0.87 -10.52
N THR A 427 5.23 -0.01 -10.69
CA THR A 427 5.42 1.43 -10.93
C THR A 427 5.32 2.19 -9.62
N GLN A 428 6.16 3.21 -9.41
CA GLN A 428 6.23 3.95 -8.13
C GLN A 428 6.00 5.44 -8.38
N ALA A 429 4.97 6.00 -7.74
CA ALA A 429 4.72 7.43 -7.75
C ALA A 429 5.95 8.19 -7.23
N TYR A 430 6.62 7.66 -6.19
CA TYR A 430 7.86 8.24 -5.64
C TYR A 430 8.88 8.59 -6.73
N THR A 431 9.11 7.67 -7.65
CA THR A 431 10.12 7.80 -8.71
C THR A 431 9.68 8.80 -9.76
N PHE A 432 8.46 8.66 -10.29
CA PHE A 432 7.94 9.57 -11.32
C PHE A 432 7.80 11.00 -10.82
N HIS A 433 7.41 11.17 -9.56
CA HIS A 433 7.26 12.48 -8.94
C HIS A 433 8.60 13.17 -8.67
N ARG A 434 9.73 12.45 -8.76
CA ARG A 434 11.08 12.96 -8.48
C ARG A 434 12.02 12.87 -9.68
N ASP A 435 11.50 12.55 -10.85
CA ASP A 435 12.30 12.43 -12.06
C ASP A 435 12.70 13.83 -12.57
N PRO A 436 14.01 14.17 -12.62
CA PRO A 436 14.46 15.48 -13.08
C PRO A 436 14.23 15.72 -14.59
N SER A 437 13.93 14.67 -15.36
CA SER A 437 13.51 14.82 -16.76
C SER A 437 12.07 15.29 -16.91
N ILE A 438 11.27 15.17 -15.84
CA ILE A 438 9.85 15.53 -15.80
C ILE A 438 9.63 16.80 -14.98
N TRP A 439 10.27 16.89 -13.82
CA TRP A 439 10.07 17.96 -12.84
C TRP A 439 11.34 18.79 -12.67
N SER A 440 11.19 20.12 -12.73
CA SER A 440 12.27 21.05 -12.42
C SER A 440 12.53 21.06 -10.91
N ASP A 441 13.81 20.96 -10.53
CA ASP A 441 14.26 20.83 -9.14
C ASP A 441 13.35 19.88 -8.31
N PRO A 442 13.34 18.58 -8.67
CA PRO A 442 12.29 17.64 -8.25
C PRO A 442 12.22 17.41 -6.74
N LEU A 443 13.28 17.71 -6.00
CA LEU A 443 13.34 17.48 -4.56
C LEU A 443 12.88 18.69 -3.74
N THR A 444 12.72 19.86 -4.38
CA THR A 444 12.25 21.08 -3.74
C THR A 444 10.73 21.13 -3.70
N PHE A 445 10.18 21.44 -2.53
CA PHE A 445 8.76 21.74 -2.35
C PHE A 445 8.47 23.14 -2.91
N ASN A 446 7.86 23.17 -4.08
CA ASN A 446 7.56 24.39 -4.83
C ASN A 446 6.12 24.37 -5.37
N PRO A 447 5.16 24.99 -4.67
CA PRO A 447 3.77 25.10 -5.14
C PRO A 447 3.61 25.85 -6.46
N SER A 448 4.52 26.76 -6.82
CA SER A 448 4.42 27.55 -8.06
C SER A 448 4.46 26.69 -9.33
N ARG A 449 4.94 25.44 -9.27
CA ARG A 449 4.92 24.51 -10.41
C ARG A 449 3.51 24.13 -10.88
N TRP A 450 2.51 24.35 -10.03
CA TRP A 450 1.09 24.07 -10.29
C TRP A 450 0.33 25.31 -10.76
N ILE A 451 0.96 26.49 -10.69
CA ILE A 451 0.35 27.77 -11.01
C ILE A 451 0.90 28.24 -12.35
N GLY A 452 0.01 28.53 -13.30
CA GLY A 452 0.36 29.02 -14.63
C GLY A 452 -0.30 30.36 -14.92
N THR A 453 0.33 31.14 -15.80
CA THR A 453 -0.29 32.33 -16.42
C THR A 453 -0.63 32.02 -17.87
N LYS A 454 -1.24 32.99 -18.57
CA LYS A 454 -1.51 32.86 -20.01
C LYS A 454 -0.22 32.77 -20.83
N GLU A 455 0.83 33.43 -20.35
CA GLU A 455 2.13 33.56 -21.01
C GLU A 455 3.08 32.43 -20.62
N SER A 456 2.94 31.87 -19.41
CA SER A 456 3.76 30.77 -18.90
C SER A 456 2.87 29.70 -18.27
N PRO A 457 2.51 28.63 -19.01
CA PRO A 457 1.76 27.51 -18.45
C PRO A 457 2.48 26.88 -17.25
N ALA A 458 1.70 26.35 -16.31
CA ALA A 458 2.24 25.63 -15.16
C ALA A 458 3.09 24.43 -15.65
N GLU A 459 4.23 24.16 -15.01
CA GLU A 459 5.07 22.99 -15.29
C GLU A 459 4.27 21.68 -15.23
N ALA A 460 3.40 21.58 -14.23
CA ALA A 460 2.49 20.46 -14.02
C ALA A 460 1.46 20.26 -15.16
N SER A 461 1.28 21.26 -16.04
CA SER A 461 0.37 21.16 -17.18
C SER A 461 0.97 20.45 -18.40
N SER A 462 2.28 20.16 -18.39
CA SER A 462 2.94 19.40 -19.45
C SER A 462 2.39 17.96 -19.56
N ALA A 463 2.49 17.36 -20.76
CA ALA A 463 1.95 16.02 -21.01
C ALA A 463 2.63 14.94 -20.15
N ASP A 464 3.93 15.09 -19.92
CA ASP A 464 4.72 14.16 -19.12
C ASP A 464 4.40 14.32 -17.64
N ALA A 465 4.33 15.55 -17.12
CA ALA A 465 3.93 15.80 -15.72
C ALA A 465 2.52 15.26 -15.43
N LYS A 466 1.54 15.50 -16.33
CA LYS A 466 0.18 14.95 -16.21
C LYS A 466 0.13 13.43 -16.16
N THR A 467 1.03 12.77 -16.89
CA THR A 467 1.12 11.30 -16.86
C THR A 467 1.82 10.82 -15.58
N ALA A 468 2.91 11.50 -15.23
CA ALA A 468 3.76 11.15 -14.10
C ALA A 468 3.09 11.38 -12.76
N PHE A 469 2.18 12.35 -12.66
CA PHE A 469 1.50 12.71 -11.43
C PHE A 469 0.27 11.84 -11.19
N HIS A 470 0.40 10.86 -10.28
CA HIS A 470 -0.66 9.90 -9.96
C HIS A 470 -0.73 9.55 -8.47
N PRO A 471 -0.88 10.53 -7.57
CA PRO A 471 -0.90 10.29 -6.12
C PRO A 471 -2.06 9.39 -5.66
N PHE A 472 -3.14 9.34 -6.43
CA PHE A 472 -4.32 8.50 -6.17
C PHE A 472 -4.38 7.25 -7.05
N GLY A 473 -3.29 6.91 -7.74
CA GLY A 473 -3.28 5.88 -8.77
C GLY A 473 -4.11 6.26 -10.00
N VAL A 474 -4.26 5.31 -10.93
CA VAL A 474 -4.80 5.54 -12.27
C VAL A 474 -5.74 4.42 -12.73
N GLY A 475 -6.61 4.74 -13.70
CA GLY A 475 -7.51 3.79 -14.36
C GLY A 475 -8.64 3.28 -13.44
N ALA A 476 -9.21 2.12 -13.79
CA ALA A 476 -10.34 1.50 -13.07
C ALA A 476 -10.04 1.11 -11.60
N ARG A 477 -8.77 1.24 -11.18
CA ARG A 477 -8.27 0.91 -9.85
C ARG A 477 -7.74 2.13 -9.09
N SER A 478 -8.04 3.34 -9.56
CA SER A 478 -7.76 4.59 -8.85
C SER A 478 -8.50 4.66 -7.50
N CYS A 479 -7.99 5.50 -6.60
CA CYS A 479 -8.57 5.71 -5.28
C CYS A 479 -10.09 5.98 -5.37
N VAL A 480 -10.87 5.34 -4.50
CA VAL A 480 -12.32 5.61 -4.40
C VAL A 480 -12.57 6.95 -3.71
N GLY A 481 -11.74 7.30 -2.72
CA GLY A 481 -11.83 8.54 -1.96
C GLY A 481 -11.17 9.76 -2.62
N ILE A 482 -10.91 9.74 -3.93
CA ILE A 482 -10.21 10.83 -4.65
C ILE A 482 -10.95 12.18 -4.58
N GLN A 483 -12.25 12.17 -4.29
CA GLN A 483 -13.04 13.39 -4.08
C GLN A 483 -13.16 13.79 -2.61
N LEU A 484 -13.12 12.81 -1.70
CA LEU A 484 -13.23 13.04 -0.26
C LEU A 484 -11.93 13.58 0.32
N ALA A 485 -10.80 12.95 0.01
CA ALA A 485 -9.52 13.32 0.61
C ALA A 485 -9.14 14.79 0.32
N PRO A 486 -9.23 15.32 -0.92
CA PRO A 486 -8.99 16.74 -1.15
C PRO A 486 -9.98 17.66 -0.41
N MET A 487 -11.25 17.27 -0.24
CA MET A 487 -12.21 18.05 0.54
C MET A 487 -11.77 18.17 2.00
N GLU A 488 -11.37 17.05 2.63
CA GLU A 488 -10.80 17.06 3.98
C GLU A 488 -9.54 17.94 4.07
N LEU A 489 -8.62 17.79 3.11
CA LEU A 489 -7.39 18.59 3.06
C LEU A 489 -7.69 20.08 2.96
N ARG A 490 -8.58 20.49 2.06
CA ARG A 490 -8.88 21.91 1.86
C ARG A 490 -9.50 22.55 3.09
N TYR A 491 -10.47 21.89 3.72
CA TYR A 491 -11.08 22.42 4.95
C TYR A 491 -10.08 22.51 6.10
N ALA A 492 -9.30 21.46 6.34
CA ALA A 492 -8.33 21.43 7.41
C ALA A 492 -7.26 22.52 7.22
N VAL A 493 -6.71 22.65 6.01
CA VAL A 493 -5.67 23.64 5.68
C VAL A 493 -6.23 25.06 5.77
N ALA A 494 -7.39 25.33 5.17
CA ALA A 494 -8.00 26.67 5.19
C ALA A 494 -8.31 27.12 6.62
N PHE A 495 -8.92 26.26 7.45
CA PHE A 495 -9.15 26.61 8.85
C PHE A 495 -7.84 26.76 9.63
N PHE A 496 -6.87 25.87 9.43
CA PHE A 496 -5.60 25.92 10.16
C PHE A 496 -4.86 27.24 9.92
N PHE A 497 -4.64 27.62 8.66
CA PHE A 497 -3.92 28.86 8.34
C PHE A 497 -4.75 30.13 8.59
N ARG A 498 -6.08 30.02 8.69
CA ARG A 498 -6.93 31.13 9.13
C ARG A 498 -6.90 31.34 10.64
N GLU A 499 -7.02 30.26 11.42
CA GLU A 499 -7.20 30.34 12.87
C GLU A 499 -5.90 30.31 13.67
N CYS A 500 -4.86 29.67 13.13
CA CYS A 500 -3.55 29.53 13.76
C CYS A 500 -2.49 30.45 13.11
N LYS A 501 -2.89 31.67 12.74
CA LYS A 501 -1.99 32.65 12.12
C LYS A 501 -0.74 32.89 12.97
N GLY A 502 0.44 32.83 12.35
CA GLY A 502 1.73 33.07 12.99
C GLY A 502 2.27 31.89 13.80
N VAL A 503 1.62 30.73 13.77
CA VAL A 503 2.13 29.53 14.45
C VAL A 503 3.43 29.05 13.80
N GLN A 504 4.33 28.47 14.59
CA GLN A 504 5.65 28.01 14.14
C GLN A 504 5.87 26.54 14.49
N LEU A 505 6.85 25.91 13.85
CA LEU A 505 7.31 24.59 14.27
C LEU A 505 8.02 24.69 15.62
N ALA A 506 7.65 23.83 16.56
CA ALA A 506 8.38 23.73 17.82
C ALA A 506 9.79 23.17 17.57
N ARG A 507 10.76 23.52 18.43
CA ARG A 507 12.16 23.08 18.33
C ARG A 507 12.34 21.55 18.24
N SER A 508 11.39 20.79 18.78
CA SER A 508 11.38 19.32 18.72
C SER A 508 11.05 18.77 17.32
N THR A 509 10.49 19.58 16.42
CA THR A 509 10.14 19.18 15.06
C THR A 509 11.28 19.49 14.11
N THR A 510 12.20 18.54 13.95
CA THR A 510 13.40 18.67 13.12
C THR A 510 13.24 17.96 11.77
N PRO A 511 14.10 18.25 10.77
CA PRO A 511 14.13 17.46 9.53
C PRO A 511 14.32 15.95 9.77
N GLU A 512 15.09 15.56 10.79
CA GLU A 512 15.31 14.16 11.16
C GLU A 512 14.07 13.52 11.78
N SER A 513 13.35 14.24 12.64
CA SER A 513 12.09 13.77 13.23
C SER A 513 11.03 13.55 12.15
N MET A 514 11.04 14.43 11.13
CA MET A 514 10.13 14.40 9.98
C MET A 514 10.65 13.58 8.80
N ALA A 515 11.83 12.95 8.91
CA ALA A 515 12.27 12.01 7.90
C ALA A 515 11.28 10.86 7.83
N PHE A 516 10.88 10.46 6.61
CA PHE A 516 9.88 9.42 6.47
C PHE A 516 10.44 8.02 6.76
N GLU A 517 9.63 7.19 7.40
CA GLU A 517 9.69 5.73 7.29
C GLU A 517 8.61 5.24 6.31
N ASN A 518 8.73 4.02 5.78
CA ASN A 518 7.78 3.47 4.81
C ASN A 518 7.52 1.99 5.06
N PHE A 519 6.27 1.67 5.43
CA PHE A 519 5.77 0.31 5.59
C PHE A 519 4.54 0.06 4.70
N PHE A 520 4.59 0.52 3.45
CA PHE A 520 3.52 0.69 2.45
C PHE A 520 3.10 2.15 2.33
N LEU A 521 2.69 2.74 3.44
CA LEU A 521 2.47 4.17 3.58
C LEU A 521 3.70 4.82 4.23
N ILE A 522 3.99 6.06 3.85
CA ILE A 522 4.98 6.85 4.58
C ILE A 522 4.38 7.47 5.84
N ALA A 523 5.21 7.66 6.85
CA ALA A 523 4.90 8.43 8.06
C ALA A 523 6.18 9.10 8.60
N PRO A 524 6.10 10.19 9.37
CA PRO A 524 7.26 10.74 10.07
C PRO A 524 7.83 9.70 11.05
N LYS A 525 9.16 9.55 11.11
CA LYS A 525 9.83 8.65 12.07
C LYS A 525 9.46 8.93 13.53
N SER A 526 9.25 10.20 13.87
CA SER A 526 8.85 10.60 15.23
C SER A 526 7.40 10.23 15.55
N HIS A 527 6.56 10.01 14.54
CA HIS A 527 5.09 10.01 14.66
C HIS A 527 4.56 11.21 15.45
N ARG A 528 5.22 12.37 15.31
CA ARG A 528 4.86 13.64 15.96
C ARG A 528 5.25 14.81 15.06
N CYS A 529 4.45 15.87 15.10
CA CYS A 529 4.78 17.16 14.52
C CYS A 529 4.28 18.23 15.48
N GLU A 530 5.19 18.79 16.27
CA GLU A 530 4.87 19.76 17.31
C GLU A 530 4.93 21.18 16.74
N ILE A 531 3.92 21.99 17.06
CA ILE A 531 3.85 23.43 16.72
C ILE A 531 3.62 24.26 17.98
N THR A 532 3.98 25.54 17.95
CA THR A 532 3.80 26.50 19.07
C THR A 532 3.56 27.92 18.57
N PHE A 533 2.95 28.76 19.41
CA PHE A 533 2.88 30.21 19.23
C PHE A 533 4.02 30.96 19.94
N ASP A 534 4.77 30.28 20.80
CA ASP A 534 5.89 30.87 21.52
C ASP A 534 7.05 31.09 20.54
N ASP A 535 7.76 32.21 20.70
CA ASP A 535 8.90 32.52 19.86
C ASP A 535 9.98 31.44 20.01
N ALA A 536 10.51 30.96 18.89
CA ALA A 536 11.61 30.00 18.89
C ALA A 536 12.94 30.59 19.40
N GLU A 537 12.95 31.83 19.93
CA GLU A 537 14.08 32.57 20.47
C GLU A 537 14.01 32.69 22.01
N GLU A 538 14.44 31.65 22.71
CA GLU A 538 15.11 31.76 24.02
C GLU A 538 16.32 30.82 24.13
#